data_AF-A0A5C7IPJ4-F1
#
_entry.id   AF-A0A5C7IPJ4-F1
#
_cell.length_a   1.000
_cell.length_b   1.000
_cell.length_c   1.000
_cell.angle_alpha   90.00
_cell.angle_beta   90.00
_cell.angle_gamma   90.00
#
_symmetry.space_group_name_H-M   'P 1'
#
loop_
_entity.id
_entity.type
_entity.pdbx_description
1 polymer ?
#
loop_
_entity_poly.entity_id
_entity_poly.type
_entity_poly.pdbx_seq_one_letter_code
_entity_poly.pdbx_strand_id
1 'polypeptide(L)'
;MMPFGDNTFDFVFVGGGALDRSLRPADFASEIIRTLKPEGLAVVHAKAKDTYSFNSFLDLFDSCKLVKFHDIDGFNSSMPHIREYVLKKEVETIFGRGLDEPDGIFDKKCTVPGHKHELVRDAEPLIPEEPLKPWITLKRNIANIKYMTS
;
A
#
# COMPACT_ATOMS: atom_id res chain seq x y z
N MET A 1 14.75 -5.50 13.99
CA MET A 1 14.37 -4.27 14.72
C MET A 1 15.62 -3.42 14.85
N MET A 2 15.54 -2.15 14.42
CA MET A 2 16.67 -1.24 14.50
C MET A 2 16.90 -0.81 15.95
N PRO A 3 18.16 -0.65 16.41
CA PRO A 3 18.49 -0.33 17.80
C PRO A 3 18.27 1.17 18.13
N PHE A 4 17.14 1.73 17.69
CA PHE A 4 16.76 3.13 17.91
C PHE A 4 15.42 3.18 18.64
N GLY A 5 15.27 4.19 19.50
CA GLY A 5 14.01 4.46 20.19
C GLY A 5 12.94 4.99 19.23
N ASP A 6 11.71 5.08 19.73
CA ASP A 6 10.61 5.68 19.00
C ASP A 6 10.85 7.19 18.83
N ASN A 7 10.40 7.76 17.72
CA ASN A 7 10.46 9.20 17.46
C ASN A 7 11.88 9.79 17.66
N THR A 8 12.90 9.10 17.13
CA THR A 8 14.31 9.50 17.27
C THR A 8 14.74 10.48 16.19
N PHE A 9 14.32 10.28 14.95
CA PHE A 9 14.82 11.02 13.79
C PHE A 9 13.79 12.00 13.23
N ASP A 10 14.23 13.20 12.86
CA ASP A 10 13.41 14.16 12.11
C ASP A 10 13.42 13.87 10.60
N PHE A 11 14.40 13.09 10.14
CA PHE A 11 14.59 12.73 8.75
C PHE A 11 15.18 11.32 8.61
N VAL A 12 14.63 10.51 7.71
CA VAL A 12 15.14 9.18 7.35
C VAL A 12 15.27 9.08 5.83
N PHE A 13 16.41 8.62 5.34
CA PHE A 13 16.64 8.36 3.93
C PHE A 13 16.90 6.87 3.68
N VAL A 14 16.15 6.28 2.75
CA VAL A 14 16.24 4.87 2.37
C VAL A 14 16.50 4.78 0.88
N GLY A 15 17.80 4.69 0.54
CA GLY A 15 18.26 4.60 -0.84
C GLY A 15 18.44 3.17 -1.35
N GLY A 16 18.80 3.07 -2.63
CA GLY A 16 19.32 1.83 -3.24
C GLY A 16 18.33 0.66 -3.34
N GLY A 17 17.03 0.95 -3.27
CA GLY A 17 15.98 -0.08 -3.28
C GLY A 17 16.04 -1.01 -2.07
N ALA A 18 16.55 -0.52 -0.93
CA ALA A 18 16.65 -1.33 0.29
C ALA A 18 15.28 -1.87 0.73
N LEU A 19 14.21 -1.09 0.52
CA LEU A 19 12.85 -1.52 0.78
C LEU A 19 12.42 -2.66 -0.17
N ASP A 20 12.69 -2.52 -1.47
CA ASP A 20 12.35 -3.55 -2.48
C ASP A 20 13.12 -4.87 -2.28
N ARG A 21 14.31 -4.80 -1.70
CA ARG A 21 15.16 -5.98 -1.41
C ARG A 21 14.85 -6.63 -0.07
N SER A 22 14.02 -6.00 0.76
CA SER A 22 13.65 -6.54 2.06
C SER A 22 12.75 -7.76 1.89
N LEU A 23 13.04 -8.84 2.63
CA LEU A 23 12.14 -10.00 2.73
C LEU A 23 10.84 -9.66 3.47
N ARG A 24 10.85 -8.58 4.24
CA ARG A 24 9.75 -8.13 5.11
C ARG A 24 9.56 -6.60 4.95
N PRO A 25 9.04 -6.14 3.80
CA PRO A 25 8.93 -4.72 3.50
C PRO A 25 7.98 -3.98 4.45
N ALA A 26 6.90 -4.64 4.89
CA ALA A 26 5.97 -4.07 5.88
C ALA A 26 6.63 -3.81 7.23
N ASP A 27 7.40 -4.78 7.76
CA ASP A 27 8.13 -4.58 9.01
C ASP A 27 9.25 -3.54 8.87
N PHE A 28 9.90 -3.49 7.71
CA PHE A 28 10.91 -2.47 7.42
C PHE A 28 10.28 -1.07 7.44
N ALA A 29 9.16 -0.89 6.74
CA ALA A 29 8.45 0.38 6.70
C ALA A 29 7.93 0.79 8.09
N SER A 30 7.37 -0.15 8.85
CA SER A 30 6.94 0.07 10.24
C SER A 30 8.09 0.55 11.12
N GLU A 31 9.30 0.00 10.96
CA GLU A 31 10.48 0.46 11.70
C GLU A 31 10.95 1.87 11.30
N ILE A 32 10.82 2.25 10.02
CA ILE A 32 11.04 3.63 9.59
C ILE A 32 10.04 4.55 10.29
N ILE A 33 8.76 4.21 10.26
CA ILE A 33 7.67 5.02 10.84
C ILE A 33 7.86 5.15 12.36
N ARG A 34 8.21 4.06 13.05
CA ARG A 34 8.44 4.05 14.50
C ARG A 34 9.57 4.99 14.90
N THR A 35 10.68 4.96 14.15
CA THR A 35 11.88 5.76 14.47
C THR A 35 11.76 7.22 14.03
N LEU A 36 10.86 7.53 13.10
CA LEU A 36 10.59 8.89 12.63
C LEU A 36 9.73 9.65 13.65
N LYS A 37 10.08 10.90 13.93
CA LYS A 37 9.28 11.81 14.78
C LYS A 37 7.99 12.23 14.07
N PRO A 38 6.95 12.64 14.82
CA PRO A 38 5.81 13.38 14.25
C PRO A 38 6.31 14.54 13.38
N GLU A 39 5.68 14.76 12.22
CA GLU A 39 6.08 15.75 11.21
C GLU A 39 7.44 15.47 10.53
N GLY A 40 8.16 14.43 10.94
CA GLY A 40 9.43 14.03 10.33
C GLY A 40 9.24 13.53 8.89
N LEU A 41 10.31 13.60 8.10
CA LEU A 41 10.30 13.23 6.69
C LEU A 41 11.03 11.90 6.43
N ALA A 42 10.39 10.99 5.70
CA ALA A 42 11.05 9.83 5.12
C ALA A 42 11.20 10.04 3.61
N VAL A 43 12.40 9.83 3.10
CA VAL A 43 12.68 9.80 1.66
C VAL A 43 13.06 8.38 1.28
N VAL A 44 12.30 7.77 0.38
CA VAL A 44 12.46 6.36 0.01
C VAL A 44 12.59 6.22 -1.49
N HIS A 45 13.63 5.51 -1.91
CA HIS A 45 13.84 5.11 -3.29
C HIS A 45 13.25 3.72 -3.50
N ALA A 46 12.28 3.61 -4.41
CA ALA A 46 11.67 2.35 -4.76
C ALA A 46 11.69 2.09 -6.27
N LYS A 47 11.62 0.81 -6.64
CA LYS A 47 11.51 0.34 -8.03
C LYS A 47 10.05 0.33 -8.48
N ALA A 48 9.32 1.42 -8.30
CA ALA A 48 7.92 1.52 -8.70
C ALA A 48 7.82 2.00 -10.16
N LYS A 49 7.16 1.20 -11.02
CA LYS A 49 6.97 1.53 -12.44
C LYS A 49 5.52 1.83 -12.83
N ASP A 50 4.56 1.26 -12.10
CA ASP A 50 3.13 1.31 -12.41
C ASP A 50 2.27 1.78 -11.22
N THR A 51 1.00 2.02 -11.49
CA THR A 51 0.00 2.48 -10.52
C THR A 51 -0.20 1.50 -9.37
N TYR A 52 -0.13 0.19 -9.64
CA TYR A 52 -0.27 -0.84 -8.60
C TYR A 52 0.89 -0.79 -7.60
N SER A 53 2.12 -0.72 -8.10
CA SER A 53 3.34 -0.61 -7.30
C SER A 53 3.35 0.69 -6.49
N PHE A 54 2.80 1.77 -7.05
CA PHE A 54 2.63 3.04 -6.33
C PHE A 54 1.66 2.91 -5.15
N ASN A 55 0.47 2.35 -5.36
CA ASN A 55 -0.51 2.19 -4.29
C ASN A 55 -0.02 1.21 -3.22
N SER A 56 0.56 0.07 -3.65
CA SER A 56 1.14 -0.90 -2.74
C SER A 56 2.28 -0.32 -1.91
N PHE A 57 3.06 0.62 -2.45
CA PHE A 57 4.09 1.33 -1.70
C PHE A 57 3.47 2.23 -0.62
N LEU A 58 2.43 3.00 -0.96
CA LEU A 58 1.76 3.89 0.01
C LEU A 58 1.10 3.12 1.15
N ASP A 59 0.55 1.93 0.87
CA ASP A 59 -0.05 1.07 1.88
C ASP A 59 0.96 0.60 2.96
N LEU A 60 2.27 0.59 2.66
CA LEU A 60 3.32 0.28 3.65
C LEU A 60 3.54 1.42 4.65
N PHE A 61 3.12 2.64 4.31
CA PHE A 61 3.33 3.86 5.07
C PHE A 61 2.00 4.48 5.50
N ASP A 62 1.14 3.68 6.13
CA ASP A 62 -0.22 4.05 6.55
C ASP A 62 -0.30 5.27 7.49
N SER A 63 0.77 5.52 8.24
CA SER A 63 0.89 6.63 9.21
C SER A 63 1.66 7.84 8.65
N CYS A 64 1.93 7.84 7.34
CA CYS A 64 2.61 8.93 6.66
C CYS A 64 1.79 9.43 5.48
N LYS A 65 1.84 10.74 5.27
CA LYS A 65 1.28 11.40 4.10
C LYS A 65 2.33 11.57 3.01
N LEU A 66 1.96 11.26 1.77
CA LEU A 66 2.79 11.58 0.61
C LEU A 66 2.82 13.10 0.39
N VAL A 67 4.02 13.67 0.43
CA VAL A 67 4.25 15.10 0.15
C VAL A 67 4.48 15.31 -1.34
N LYS A 68 5.39 14.52 -1.91
CA LYS A 68 5.73 14.53 -3.33
C LYS A 68 6.39 13.22 -3.72
N PHE A 69 6.35 12.92 -5.01
CA PHE A 69 7.20 11.92 -5.62
C PHE A 69 7.72 12.44 -6.94
N HIS A 70 8.88 11.96 -7.35
CA HIS A 70 9.43 12.25 -8.68
C HIS A 70 10.29 11.08 -9.16
N ASP A 71 10.42 10.98 -10.47
CA ASP A 71 11.20 9.94 -11.12
C ASP A 71 12.62 10.45 -11.35
N ILE A 72 13.61 9.66 -10.95
CA ILE A 72 15.03 9.93 -11.14
C ILE A 72 15.68 8.82 -11.95
N ASP A 73 16.73 9.21 -12.67
CA ASP A 73 17.57 8.26 -13.40
C ASP A 73 18.23 7.28 -12.43
N GLY A 74 18.27 6.02 -12.88
CA GLY A 74 18.83 4.93 -12.11
C GLY A 74 20.33 5.05 -11.85
N PHE A 75 20.75 4.64 -10.66
CA PHE A 75 22.18 4.65 -10.30
C PHE A 75 22.98 3.52 -10.97
N ASN A 76 22.33 2.43 -11.39
CA ASN A 76 22.99 1.27 -12.01
C ASN A 76 22.01 0.46 -12.88
N SER A 77 22.54 -0.53 -13.59
CA SER A 77 21.75 -1.41 -14.47
C SER A 77 20.67 -2.23 -13.75
N SER A 78 20.79 -2.45 -12.44
CA SER A 78 19.82 -3.19 -11.63
C SER A 78 18.60 -2.34 -11.25
N MET A 79 18.80 -1.03 -11.12
CA MET A 79 17.74 -0.04 -10.90
C MET A 79 17.91 1.12 -11.90
N PRO A 80 17.53 0.92 -13.17
CA PRO A 80 17.68 1.94 -14.22
C PRO A 80 16.67 3.09 -14.11
N HIS A 81 15.57 2.88 -13.38
CA HIS A 81 14.57 3.90 -13.07
C HIS A 81 14.24 3.79 -11.59
N ILE A 82 14.24 4.92 -10.91
CA ILE A 82 13.96 5.01 -9.48
C ILE A 82 12.85 6.04 -9.30
N ARG A 83 11.86 5.69 -8.49
CA ARG A 83 10.87 6.66 -8.01
C ARG A 83 11.24 7.04 -6.58
N GLU A 84 11.50 8.32 -6.37
CA GLU A 84 11.74 8.87 -5.05
C GLU A 84 10.42 9.34 -4.45
N TYR A 85 10.10 8.83 -3.27
CA TYR A 85 8.94 9.21 -2.48
C TYR A 85 9.39 10.05 -1.31
N VAL A 86 8.74 11.19 -1.11
CA VAL A 86 8.90 12.02 0.09
C VAL A 86 7.62 11.92 0.90
N LEU A 87 7.73 11.25 2.04
CA LEU A 87 6.65 10.97 2.97
C LEU A 87 6.86 11.82 4.22
N LYS A 88 5.77 12.28 4.84
CA LYS A 88 5.78 12.99 6.11
C LYS A 88 4.96 12.21 7.13
N LYS A 89 5.55 11.87 8.28
CA LYS A 89 4.81 11.22 9.36
C LYS A 89 3.76 12.16 9.88
N GLU A 90 2.52 11.70 9.92
CA GLU A 90 1.44 12.49 10.49
C GLU A 90 1.63 12.58 12.01
N VAL A 91 1.27 13.73 12.59
CA VAL A 91 1.16 13.82 14.05
C VAL A 91 0.05 12.86 14.45
N GLU A 92 0.37 11.90 15.32
CA GLU A 92 -0.63 11.21 16.11
C GLU A 92 -1.31 12.28 16.98
N THR A 93 -2.28 12.99 16.42
CA THR A 93 -3.23 13.69 17.24
C THR A 93 -3.89 12.60 18.07
N ILE A 94 -3.64 12.65 19.38
CA ILE A 94 -4.42 11.94 20.40
C ILE A 94 -5.94 12.24 20.24
N PHE A 95 -6.29 13.18 19.36
CA PHE A 95 -7.59 13.34 18.71
C PHE A 95 -7.57 12.95 17.21
N GLY A 96 -8.07 11.76 16.88
CA GLY A 96 -8.73 11.54 15.60
C GLY A 96 -7.89 10.99 14.43
N ARG A 97 -7.58 9.69 14.45
CA ARG A 97 -8.08 8.84 13.36
C ARG A 97 -9.59 9.09 13.37
N GLY A 98 -10.16 9.76 12.37
CA GLY A 98 -11.56 10.20 12.31
C GLY A 98 -12.55 9.27 13.02
N LEU A 99 -12.66 9.47 14.32
CA LEU A 99 -13.67 8.98 15.22
C LEU A 99 -14.35 10.28 15.60
N ASP A 100 -15.32 10.64 14.76
CA ASP A 100 -16.45 11.40 15.25
C ASP A 100 -16.91 10.80 16.59
N GLU A 101 -17.30 11.69 17.49
CA GLU A 101 -17.63 11.52 18.91
C GLU A 101 -18.22 10.15 19.31
N PRO A 102 -17.97 9.69 20.56
CA PRO A 102 -18.64 8.50 21.08
C PRO A 102 -20.04 8.89 21.53
N ASP A 103 -20.97 9.00 20.60
CA ASP A 103 -22.39 8.89 20.94
C ASP A 103 -23.19 8.31 19.77
N GLY A 104 -23.72 7.10 19.98
CA GLY A 104 -24.67 6.47 19.05
C GLY A 104 -24.11 5.32 18.21
N ILE A 105 -24.43 4.10 18.65
CA ILE A 105 -24.69 2.89 17.82
C ILE A 105 -23.74 2.71 16.63
N PHE A 106 -22.70 1.91 16.86
CA PHE A 106 -21.72 1.47 15.86
C PHE A 106 -22.38 0.58 14.78
N ASP A 107 -23.03 1.19 13.79
CA ASP A 107 -23.23 0.57 12.50
C ASP A 107 -21.86 0.48 11.82
N LYS A 108 -21.15 -0.64 12.06
CA LYS A 108 -19.81 -0.94 11.52
C LYS A 108 -19.84 -0.98 9.99
N LYS A 109 -19.78 0.17 9.34
CA LYS A 109 -19.67 0.27 7.89
C LYS A 109 -18.19 0.30 7.53
N CYS A 110 -17.65 -0.86 7.16
CA CYS A 110 -16.27 -0.96 6.66
C CYS A 110 -16.12 -0.11 5.39
N THR A 111 -15.12 0.78 5.37
CA THR A 111 -14.79 1.58 4.18
C THR A 111 -14.05 0.70 3.17
N VAL A 112 -14.69 0.38 2.05
CA VAL A 112 -14.13 -0.43 0.97
C VAL A 112 -13.65 0.50 -0.16
N PRO A 113 -12.39 0.41 -0.60
CA PRO A 113 -11.89 1.21 -1.72
C PRO A 113 -12.70 1.02 -3.01
N GLY A 114 -12.88 2.11 -3.78
CA GLY A 114 -13.72 2.12 -4.99
C GLY A 114 -13.36 1.05 -6.03
N HIS A 115 -12.07 0.77 -6.23
CA HIS A 115 -11.62 -0.27 -7.17
C HIS A 115 -12.12 -1.67 -6.78
N LYS A 116 -12.32 -1.96 -5.48
CA LYS A 116 -12.88 -3.24 -5.03
C LYS A 116 -14.37 -3.33 -5.35
N HIS A 117 -15.09 -2.22 -5.30
CA HIS A 117 -16.49 -2.18 -5.74
C HIS A 117 -16.64 -2.43 -7.24
N GLU A 118 -15.72 -1.88 -8.04
CA GLU A 118 -15.68 -2.13 -9.48
C GLU A 118 -15.38 -3.60 -9.81
N LEU A 119 -14.40 -4.21 -9.13
CA LEU A 119 -14.10 -5.63 -9.27
C LEU A 119 -15.31 -6.52 -8.95
N VAL A 120 -16.05 -6.22 -7.87
CA VAL A 120 -17.23 -6.99 -7.48
C VAL A 120 -18.37 -6.79 -8.49
N ARG A 121 -18.56 -5.57 -9.00
CA ARG A 121 -19.60 -5.25 -9.99
C ARG A 121 -19.37 -5.99 -11.31
N ASP A 122 -18.11 -6.13 -11.70
CA ASP A 122 -17.73 -6.69 -13.00
C ASP A 122 -17.48 -8.21 -12.92
N ALA A 123 -17.51 -8.81 -11.73
CA ALA A 123 -17.34 -10.25 -11.50
C ALA A 123 -18.56 -11.08 -11.91
N GLU A 124 -18.32 -12.32 -12.33
CA GLU A 124 -19.40 -13.31 -12.52
C GLU A 124 -20.08 -13.63 -11.18
N PRO A 125 -21.40 -13.90 -11.18
CA PRO A 125 -22.12 -14.26 -9.97
C PRO A 125 -21.60 -15.56 -9.36
N LEU A 126 -21.71 -15.66 -8.03
CA LEU A 126 -21.32 -16.87 -7.31
C LEU A 126 -22.16 -18.07 -7.73
N ILE A 127 -21.50 -19.22 -7.84
CA ILE A 127 -22.18 -20.49 -8.06
C ILE A 127 -22.61 -21.02 -6.68
N PRO A 128 -23.92 -21.17 -6.42
CA PRO A 128 -24.42 -21.50 -5.08
C PRO A 128 -24.16 -22.95 -4.67
N GLU A 129 -24.00 -23.84 -5.64
CA GLU A 129 -23.78 -25.28 -5.41
C GLU A 129 -22.59 -25.76 -6.24
N GLU A 130 -21.80 -26.66 -5.66
CA GLU A 130 -20.63 -27.18 -6.33
C GLU A 130 -21.03 -28.07 -7.53
N PRO A 131 -20.58 -27.76 -8.74
CA PRO A 131 -20.95 -28.53 -9.92
C PRO A 131 -20.32 -29.93 -9.88
N LEU A 132 -21.14 -30.97 -10.07
CA LEU A 132 -20.71 -32.38 -10.11
C LEU A 132 -19.58 -32.67 -11.12
N LYS A 133 -19.42 -31.80 -12.13
CA LYS A 133 -18.33 -31.85 -13.11
C LYS A 133 -17.71 -30.45 -13.28
N PRO A 134 -16.77 -30.07 -12.39
CA PRO A 134 -16.21 -28.71 -12.36
C PRO A 134 -15.58 -28.27 -13.69
N TRP A 135 -14.95 -29.21 -14.41
CA TRP A 135 -14.27 -28.96 -15.68
C TRP A 135 -15.21 -28.53 -16.82
N ILE A 136 -16.50 -28.91 -16.79
CA ILE A 136 -17.48 -28.46 -17.79
C ILE A 136 -17.85 -27.00 -17.54
N THR A 137 -18.10 -26.66 -16.27
CA THR A 137 -18.38 -25.29 -15.84
C THR A 137 -17.19 -24.38 -16.09
N LEU A 138 -15.98 -24.82 -15.76
CA LEU A 138 -14.73 -24.09 -16.06
C LEU A 138 -14.54 -23.85 -17.56
N LYS A 139 -14.81 -24.86 -18.41
CA LYS A 139 -14.74 -24.71 -19.88
C LYS A 139 -15.75 -23.71 -20.42
N ARG A 140 -16.91 -23.56 -19.79
CA ARG A 140 -17.91 -22.56 -20.17
C ARG A 140 -17.48 -21.16 -19.75
N ASN A 141 -16.94 -21.03 -18.53
CA ASN A 141 -16.55 -19.73 -17.97
C ASN A 141 -15.26 -19.18 -18.61
N ILE A 142 -14.37 -20.06 -19.11
CA ILE A 142 -13.13 -19.63 -19.76
C ILE A 142 -13.38 -18.73 -20.99
N ALA A 143 -14.52 -18.92 -21.67
CA ALA A 143 -14.92 -18.11 -22.82
C ALA A 143 -15.30 -16.66 -22.45
N ASN A 144 -15.60 -16.40 -21.17
CA ASN A 144 -16.00 -15.10 -20.66
C ASN A 144 -14.86 -14.37 -19.92
N ILE A 145 -13.67 -14.97 -19.80
CA ILE A 145 -12.55 -14.35 -19.10
C ILE A 145 -12.11 -13.10 -19.87
N LYS A 146 -12.18 -11.95 -19.20
CA LYS A 146 -11.64 -10.69 -19.68
C LYS A 146 -10.47 -10.30 -18.80
N TYR A 147 -9.36 -9.90 -19.43
CA TYR A 147 -8.28 -9.24 -18.72
C TYR A 147 -8.66 -7.79 -18.47
N MET A 148 -8.53 -7.33 -17.23
CA MET A 148 -8.67 -5.91 -16.94
C MET A 148 -7.48 -5.16 -17.50
N THR A 149 -7.73 -4.13 -18.31
CA THR A 149 -6.68 -3.22 -18.78
C THR A 149 -6.26 -2.31 -17.63
N SER A 150 -4.94 -2.24 -17.40
CA SER A 150 -4.30 -1.39 -16.39
C SER A 150 -4.38 0.10 -16.70
#